data_AF-A0A8J2F4S4-F1
#
_entry.id   AF-A0A8J2F4S4-F1
#
_cell.length_a   1.000
_cell.length_b   1.000
_cell.length_c   1.000
_cell.angle_alpha   90.00
_cell.angle_beta   90.00
_cell.angle_gamma   90.00
#
_symmetry.space_group_name_H-M   'P 1'
#
loop_
_entity.id
_entity.type
_entity.pdbx_description
1 polymer ?
#
loop_
_entity_poly.entity_id
_entity_poly.type
_entity_poly.pdbx_seq_one_letter_code
_entity_poly.pdbx_strand_id
1 'polypeptide(L)' 'MDLDAYVKVREGTLREEYYTYLDSHPELQQVLTDFLSAIVVHTPDDVYQFASEYFAPFKELDGDAK' A
#
# COMPACT_ATOMS: atom_id res chain seq x y z
N MET A 1 -20.08 26.58 -9.92
CA MET A 1 -19.34 25.80 -8.90
C MET A 1 -17.87 25.99 -9.20
N ASP A 2 -17.10 26.43 -8.22
CA ASP A 2 -15.67 26.65 -8.35
C ASP A 2 -14.96 25.29 -8.50
N LEU A 3 -14.16 25.15 -9.57
CA LEU A 3 -13.48 23.90 -9.93
C LEU A 3 -12.43 23.53 -8.87
N ASP A 4 -11.73 24.52 -8.31
CA ASP A 4 -10.73 24.31 -7.27
C ASP A 4 -11.37 23.81 -5.97
N ALA A 5 -12.56 24.32 -5.64
CA ALA A 5 -13.32 23.85 -4.49
C ALA A 5 -13.78 22.39 -4.66
N TYR A 6 -14.19 22.00 -5.88
CA TYR A 6 -14.58 20.63 -6.18
C TYR A 6 -13.41 19.65 -6.08
N VAL A 7 -12.24 20.01 -6.63
CA VAL A 7 -11.02 19.17 -6.56
C VAL A 7 -10.61 18.95 -5.11
N LYS A 8 -10.55 20.02 -4.29
CA LYS A 8 -10.22 19.90 -2.87
C LYS A 8 -11.16 19.00 -2.09
N VAL A 9 -12.47 19.13 -2.33
CA VAL A 9 -13.45 18.26 -1.67
C VAL A 9 -13.22 16.81 -2.08
N ARG A 10 -12.98 16.55 -3.37
CA ARG A 10 -12.75 15.19 -3.87
C ARG A 10 -11.46 14.58 -3.32
N GLU A 11 -10.37 15.35 -3.24
CA GLU A 11 -9.13 14.92 -2.61
C GLU A 11 -9.34 14.62 -1.12
N GLY A 12 -10.13 15.44 -0.42
CA GLY A 12 -10.48 15.22 0.98
C GLY A 12 -11.25 13.91 1.19
N THR A 13 -12.30 13.67 0.41
CA THR A 13 -13.10 12.44 0.48
C THR A 13 -12.24 11.21 0.15
N LEU A 14 -11.41 11.28 -0.89
CA LEU A 14 -10.54 10.16 -1.27
C LEU A 14 -9.52 9.85 -0.17
N ARG A 15 -8.98 10.89 0.48
CA ARG A 15 -8.05 10.73 1.59
C ARG A 15 -8.74 10.13 2.82
N GLU A 16 -9.97 10.54 3.11
CA GLU A 16 -10.77 9.96 4.20
C GLU A 16 -11.04 8.47 3.95
N GLU A 17 -11.51 8.12 2.76
CA GLU A 17 -11.72 6.73 2.32
C GLU A 17 -10.43 5.91 2.44
N TYR A 18 -9.29 6.47 2.01
CA TYR A 18 -7.98 5.84 2.15
C TYR A 18 -7.63 5.55 3.62
N TYR A 19 -7.79 6.52 4.52
CA TYR A 19 -7.50 6.31 5.94
C TYR A 19 -8.47 5.33 6.59
N THR A 20 -9.76 5.38 6.25
CA THR A 20 -10.74 4.38 6.71
C THR A 20 -10.38 2.98 6.23
N TYR A 21 -9.93 2.83 4.99
CA TYR A 21 -9.46 1.55 4.46
C TYR A 21 -8.24 1.03 5.22
N LEU A 22 -7.26 1.88 5.52
CA LEU A 22 -6.11 1.49 6.33
C LEU A 22 -6.47 1.12 7.77
N ASP A 23 -7.37 1.89 8.42
CA ASP A 23 -7.80 1.62 9.79
C ASP A 23 -8.56 0.29 9.92
N SER A 24 -9.35 -0.04 8.88
CA SER A 24 -10.09 -1.30 8.81
C SER A 24 -9.24 -2.52 8.42
N HIS A 25 -8.04 -2.33 7.85
CA HIS A 25 -7.17 -3.40 7.37
C HIS A 25 -5.76 -3.27 7.99
N PRO A 26 -5.63 -3.55 9.30
CA PRO A 26 -4.34 -3.48 10.01
C PRO A 26 -3.28 -4.41 9.42
N GLU A 27 -3.68 -5.47 8.72
CA GLU A 27 -2.79 -6.39 8.01
C GLU A 27 -1.92 -5.66 6.95
N LEU A 28 -2.43 -4.61 6.31
CA LEU A 28 -1.67 -3.84 5.34
C LEU A 28 -0.53 -3.08 6.02
N GLN A 29 -0.81 -2.49 7.18
CA GLN A 29 0.20 -1.80 7.97
C GLN A 29 1.25 -2.79 8.49
N GLN A 30 0.82 -3.98 8.90
CA GLN A 30 1.73 -5.04 9.35
C GLN A 30 2.68 -5.48 8.23
N VAL A 31 2.15 -5.80 7.05
CA VAL A 31 2.96 -6.21 5.89
C VAL A 31 3.96 -5.12 5.48
N LEU A 32 3.53 -3.84 5.48
CA LEU A 32 4.43 -2.73 5.19
C LEU A 32 5.54 -2.58 6.25
N THR A 33 5.20 -2.78 7.52
CA THR A 33 6.17 -2.71 8.62
C THR A 33 7.20 -3.83 8.53
N ASP A 34 6.76 -5.04 8.20
CA ASP A 34 7.63 -6.20 8.02
C ASP A 34 8.55 -6.01 6.80
N PHE A 35 8.03 -5.45 5.71
CA PHE A 35 8.83 -5.11 4.53
C PHE A 35 9.90 -4.05 4.84
N LEU A 36 9.54 -2.97 5.54
CA LEU A 36 10.48 -1.93 5.94
C LEU A 36 11.56 -2.47 6.89
N SER A 37 11.18 -3.34 7.82
CA SER A 37 12.12 -4.02 8.71
C SER A 37 13.09 -4.90 7.92
N ALA A 38 12.60 -5.62 6.91
CA ALA A 38 13.44 -6.43 6.04
C ALA A 38 14.42 -5.58 5.22
N ILE A 39 14.00 -4.41 4.71
CA ILE A 39 14.91 -3.47 4.03
C ILE A 39 16.03 -3.02 4.96
N VAL A 40 15.69 -2.66 6.21
CA VAL A 40 16.70 -2.19 7.19
C VAL A 40 17.71 -3.28 7.51
N VAL A 41 17.28 -4.55 7.56
CA VAL A 41 18.15 -5.69 7.86
C VAL A 41 19.02 -6.09 6.67
N HIS A 42 18.44 -6.13 5.47
CA HIS A 42 19.12 -6.64 4.27
C HIS A 42 19.86 -5.57 3.48
N THR A 43 19.53 -4.29 3.69
CA THR A 43 20.12 -3.13 3.01
C THR A 43 20.39 -3.39 1.52
N PRO A 44 19.38 -3.77 0.73
CA PRO A 44 19.59 -4.17 -0.65
C PRO A 44 20.05 -2.99 -1.52
N ASP A 45 20.94 -3.26 -2.48
CA ASP A 45 21.38 -2.26 -3.47
C ASP A 45 20.22 -1.82 -4.39
N ASP A 46 19.27 -2.73 -4.66
CA ASP A 46 18.04 -2.47 -5.41
C ASP A 46 16.79 -2.79 -4.58
N VAL A 47 16.18 -1.73 -4.07
CA VAL A 47 14.96 -1.82 -3.25
C VAL A 47 13.73 -2.25 -4.08
N TYR A 48 13.70 -1.94 -5.37
CA TYR A 48 12.56 -2.29 -6.24
C TYR A 48 12.58 -3.77 -6.59
N GLN A 49 13.76 -4.32 -6.91
CA GLN A 49 13.90 -5.76 -7.11
C GLN A 49 13.55 -6.52 -5.83
N PHE A 50 14.06 -6.07 -4.68
CA PHE A 50 13.74 -6.67 -3.38
C PHE A 50 12.24 -6.63 -3.07
N ALA A 51 11.56 -5.52 -3.36
CA ALA A 51 10.11 -5.43 -3.23
C ALA A 51 9.39 -6.45 -4.13
N SER A 52 9.79 -6.56 -5.40
CA SER A 52 9.17 -7.50 -6.32
C SER A 52 9.28 -8.94 -5.84
N GLU A 53 10.43 -9.33 -5.28
CA GLU A 53 10.65 -10.66 -4.73
C GLU A 53 9.89 -10.88 -3.41
N TYR A 54 9.92 -9.90 -2.51
CA TYR A 54 9.21 -9.93 -1.22
C TYR A 54 7.69 -10.03 -1.39
N PHE A 55 7.14 -9.30 -2.35
CA PHE A 55 5.70 -9.26 -2.61
C PHE A 55 5.21 -10.32 -3.62
N ALA A 56 6.10 -11.04 -4.31
CA ALA A 56 5.71 -12.05 -5.30
C ALA A 56 4.70 -13.10 -4.78
N PRO A 57 4.86 -13.66 -3.56
CA PRO A 57 3.94 -14.68 -3.05
C PRO A 57 2.50 -14.15 -2.84
N PHE A 58 2.34 -12.86 -2.56
CA PHE A 58 1.01 -12.25 -2.37
C PHE A 58 0.25 -12.12 -3.68
N LYS A 59 0.96 -12.08 -4.82
CA LYS A 59 0.36 -11.94 -6.15
C LYS A 59 -0.25 -13.26 -6.67
N GLU A 60 0.23 -14.40 -6.18
CA GLU A 60 -0.27 -15.72 -6.58
C GLU A 60 -1.55 -16.12 -5.83
N LEU A 61 -1.83 -15.51 -4.67
CA LEU A 61 -3.05 -15.78 -3.88
C LEU A 61 -4.34 -15.27 -4.55
N ASP A 62 -4.25 -14.37 -5.52
CA ASP A 62 -5.36 -13.92 -6.37
C ASP A 62 -5.62 -14.88 -7.58
N GLY A 63 -4.75 -15.88 -7.78
CA GLY A 63 -4.75 -16.74 -8.99
C GLY A 63 -5.72 -17.92 -9.00
N ASP A 64 -6.31 -18.30 -7.87
CA ASP A 64 -7.19 -19.48 -7.72
C ASP A 64 -8.68 -19.14 -7.50
N ALA A 65 -9.10 -17.91 -7.80
CA ALA A 65 -10.52 -17.55 -7.90
C ALA A 65 -10.98 -17.55 -9.37
N LYS A 66 -11.13 -18.75 -9.95
CA LYS A 66 -11.87 -18.97 -11.20
C LYS A 66 -13.18 -19.70 -10.94
#